data_AF-A0A6I1CMC7-F1
#
_entry.id   AF-A0A6I1CMC7-F1
#
_cell.length_a   1.000
_cell.length_b   1.000
_cell.length_c   1.000
_cell.angle_alpha   90.00
_cell.angle_beta   90.00
_cell.angle_gamma   90.00
#
_symmetry.space_group_name_H-M   'P 1'
#
loop_
_entity.id
_entity.type
_entity.pdbx_description
1 polymer ?
#
loop_
_entity_poly.entity_id
_entity_poly.type
_entity_poly.pdbx_seq_one_letter_code
_entity_poly.pdbx_strand_id
1 'polypeptide(L)'
;MSQPIHPGQLKTVNNKLAELGKTMVYQPDMFRSRPDLQQGIIDCCKAYASYMTVHMLTASIHLATMTPALAEQLHHARNKAKGLGEDQ
;
A
#
# COMPACT_ATOMS: atom_id res chain seq x y z
N MET A 1 -7.34 12.79 -5.16
CA MET A 1 -6.48 11.64 -5.52
C MET A 1 -5.18 11.79 -4.77
N SER A 2 -4.84 10.86 -3.87
CA SER A 2 -3.59 10.92 -3.09
C SER A 2 -2.41 10.69 -4.03
N GLN A 3 -1.43 11.60 -4.07
CA GLN A 3 -0.28 11.45 -4.95
C GLN A 3 0.54 10.20 -4.57
N PRO A 4 1.08 9.46 -5.55
CA PRO A 4 2.00 8.36 -5.28
C PRO A 4 3.19 8.85 -4.47
N ILE A 5 3.58 8.07 -3.47
CA ILE A 5 4.71 8.41 -2.61
C ILE A 5 6.00 8.03 -3.31
N HIS A 6 6.91 9.00 -3.41
CA HIS A 6 8.24 8.74 -3.93
C HIS A 6 9.01 7.80 -2.98
N PRO A 7 9.86 6.87 -3.46
CA PRO A 7 10.62 5.97 -2.60
C PRO A 7 11.42 6.67 -1.50
N GLY A 8 11.95 7.88 -1.76
CA GLY A 8 12.65 8.69 -0.77
C GLY A 8 11.77 9.19 0.40
N GLN A 9 10.45 9.21 0.22
CA GLN A 9 9.48 9.63 1.25
C GLN A 9 9.02 8.47 2.12
N LEU A 10 9.30 7.21 1.74
CA LEU A 10 8.88 6.02 2.50
C LEU A 10 9.52 5.99 3.90
N LYS A 11 10.80 6.39 4.00
CA LYS A 11 11.49 6.49 5.30
C LYS A 11 10.78 7.49 6.22
N THR A 12 10.35 8.63 5.68
CA THR A 12 9.62 9.64 6.43
C THR A 12 8.26 9.13 6.89
N VAL A 13 7.52 8.44 6.03
CA VAL A 13 6.24 7.81 6.37
C VAL A 13 6.42 6.75 7.45
N ASN A 14 7.43 5.88 7.34
CA ASN A 14 7.73 4.84 8.32
C ASN A 14 8.10 5.42 9.68
N ASN A 15 8.97 6.41 9.73
CA ASN A 15 9.35 7.06 10.98
C ASN A 15 8.13 7.70 11.65
N LYS A 16 7.28 8.39 10.87
CA LYS A 16 6.06 9.02 11.39
C LYS A 16 5.06 7.97 11.89
N LEU A 17 4.86 6.88 11.16
CA LEU A 17 3.99 5.78 11.58
C LEU A 17 4.48 5.11 12.87
N ALA A 18 5.80 4.93 13.02
CA ALA A 18 6.38 4.36 14.23
C ALA A 18 6.14 5.25 15.47
N GLU A 19 6.35 6.56 15.36
CA GLU A 19 6.10 7.50 16.47
C GLU A 19 4.60 7.60 16.84
N LEU A 20 3.72 7.60 15.84
CA LEU A 20 2.28 7.54 16.07
C LEU A 20 1.87 6.21 16.72
N GLY A 21 2.47 5.10 16.30
CA GLY A 21 2.26 3.78 16.89
C GLY A 21 2.69 3.72 18.35
N LYS A 22 3.85 4.30 18.70
CA LYS A 22 4.27 4.45 20.11
C LYS A 22 3.25 5.23 20.92
N THR A 23 2.75 6.34 20.38
CA THR A 23 1.74 7.15 21.06
C THR A 23 0.44 6.38 21.27
N MET A 24 0.00 5.62 20.26
CA MET A 24 -1.18 4.76 20.34
C MET A 24 -1.05 3.66 21.41
N VAL A 25 0.14 3.08 21.57
CA VAL A 25 0.41 1.97 22.51
C VAL A 25 0.65 2.46 23.93
N TYR A 26 1.52 3.45 24.11
CA TYR A 26 1.99 3.89 25.42
C TYR A 26 1.15 5.03 26.02
N GLN A 27 0.40 5.76 25.19
CA GLN A 27 -0.42 6.90 25.61
C GLN A 27 -1.82 6.84 24.96
N PRO A 28 -2.58 5.75 25.17
CA PRO A 28 -3.81 5.47 24.43
C PRO A 28 -4.91 6.51 24.64
N ASP A 29 -5.01 7.12 25.82
CA ASP A 29 -6.04 8.13 26.11
C ASP A 29 -5.75 9.46 25.39
N MET A 30 -4.47 9.83 25.29
CA MET A 30 -4.05 10.95 24.45
C MET A 30 -4.35 10.66 22.99
N PHE A 31 -4.04 9.46 22.51
CA PHE A 31 -4.31 9.08 21.12
C PHE A 31 -5.81 9.11 20.79
N ARG A 32 -6.68 8.61 21.69
CA ARG A 32 -8.14 8.60 21.50
C ARG A 32 -8.75 10.00 21.52
N SER A 33 -8.21 10.91 22.32
CA SER A 33 -8.70 12.29 22.43
C SER A 33 -8.21 13.22 21.33
N ARG A 34 -7.33 12.74 20.44
CA ARG A 34 -6.64 13.55 19.42
C ARG A 34 -6.93 13.06 18.00
N PRO A 35 -7.96 13.62 17.33
CA PRO A 35 -8.30 13.26 15.96
C PRO A 35 -7.16 13.48 14.96
N ASP A 36 -6.27 14.43 15.22
CA ASP A 36 -5.08 14.70 14.41
C ASP A 36 -4.09 13.52 14.41
N LEU A 37 -3.92 12.84 15.55
CA LEU A 37 -3.07 11.65 15.65
C LEU A 37 -3.69 10.45 14.91
N GLN A 38 -5.01 10.29 15.02
CA GLN A 38 -5.77 9.25 14.32
C GLN A 38 -5.71 9.45 12.80
N GLN A 39 -5.95 10.67 12.34
CA GLN A 39 -5.82 11.03 10.93
C GLN A 39 -4.39 10.82 10.43
N GLY A 40 -3.39 11.15 11.26
CA GLY A 40 -1.99 10.89 10.96
C GLY A 40 -1.68 9.42 10.68
N ILE A 41 -2.24 8.48 11.46
CA ILE A 41 -2.08 7.04 11.19
C ILE A 41 -2.76 6.65 9.88
N ILE A 42 -3.99 7.11 9.66
CA ILE A 42 -4.74 6.81 8.43
C ILE A 42 -3.97 7.28 7.20
N ASP A 43 -3.40 8.48 7.24
CA ASP A 43 -2.64 9.04 6.14
C ASP A 43 -1.35 8.25 5.90
N CYS A 44 -0.62 7.87 6.96
CA CYS A 44 0.56 7.00 6.86
C CYS A 44 0.22 5.60 6.30
N CYS A 45 -0.93 5.04 6.64
CA CYS A 45 -1.37 3.75 6.09
C CYS A 45 -1.77 3.85 4.62
N LYS A 46 -2.50 4.91 4.22
CA LYS A 46 -2.86 5.17 2.81
C LYS A 46 -1.61 5.38 1.96
N ALA A 47 -0.68 6.14 2.49
CA ALA A 47 0.65 6.37 1.96
C ALA A 47 1.39 5.06 1.66
N TYR A 48 1.45 4.17 2.65
CA TYR A 48 2.11 2.87 2.51
C TYR A 48 1.41 1.94 1.52
N ALA A 49 0.08 1.87 1.58
CA ALA A 49 -0.73 1.08 0.65
C ALA A 49 -0.50 1.53 -0.81
N SER A 50 -0.55 2.84 -1.06
CA SER A 50 -0.29 3.41 -2.39
C SER A 50 1.11 3.07 -2.90
N TYR A 51 2.13 3.16 -2.03
CA TYR A 51 3.49 2.79 -2.39
C TYR A 51 3.58 1.30 -2.77
N MET A 52 3.04 0.42 -1.93
CA MET A 52 3.04 -1.02 -2.18
C MET A 52 2.32 -1.39 -3.47
N THR A 53 1.17 -0.76 -3.77
CA THR A 53 0.46 -0.99 -5.04
C THR A 53 1.32 -0.63 -6.25
N VAL A 54 1.98 0.53 -6.25
CA VAL A 54 2.81 0.97 -7.38
C VAL A 54 4.05 0.08 -7.55
N HIS A 55 4.73 -0.25 -6.44
CA HIS A 55 5.94 -1.05 -6.49
C HIS A 55 5.66 -2.52 -6.82
N MET A 56 4.59 -3.11 -6.28
CA MET A 56 4.19 -4.47 -6.66
C MET A 56 3.76 -4.51 -8.12
N LEU A 57 3.00 -3.54 -8.61
CA LEU A 57 2.64 -3.46 -10.03
C LEU A 57 3.88 -3.38 -10.93
N THR A 58 4.85 -2.52 -10.56
CA THR A 58 6.10 -2.35 -11.31
C THR A 58 6.93 -3.64 -11.31
N ALA A 59 7.07 -4.29 -10.15
CA ALA A 59 7.76 -5.57 -10.02
C ALA A 59 7.06 -6.67 -10.82
N SER A 60 5.73 -6.75 -10.76
CA SER A 60 4.93 -7.70 -11.55
C SER A 60 5.11 -7.48 -13.04
N ILE A 61 5.10 -6.23 -13.53
CA ILE A 61 5.35 -5.92 -14.95
C ILE A 61 6.78 -6.33 -15.33
N HIS A 62 7.78 -5.97 -14.52
CA HIS A 62 9.16 -6.33 -14.80
C HIS A 62 9.36 -7.85 -14.87
N LEU A 63 8.83 -8.59 -13.90
CA LEU A 63 8.91 -10.05 -13.89
C LEU A 63 8.13 -10.67 -15.07
N ALA A 64 6.97 -10.12 -15.44
CA ALA A 64 6.18 -10.57 -16.59
C ALA A 64 6.96 -10.42 -17.92
N THR A 65 7.74 -9.34 -18.05
CA THR A 65 8.58 -9.12 -19.24
C THR A 65 9.78 -10.07 -19.31
N MET A 66 10.15 -10.70 -18.20
CA MET A 66 11.28 -11.64 -18.16
C MET A 66 10.91 -13.10 -18.34
N THR A 67 9.63 -13.49 -18.18
CA THR A 67 9.18 -14.88 -18.38
C THR A 67 7.75 -14.97 -18.94
N PRO A 68 7.54 -15.63 -20.10
CA PRO A 68 6.21 -15.79 -20.70
C PRO A 68 5.17 -16.43 -19.78
N ALA A 69 5.58 -17.40 -18.94
CA ALA A 69 4.69 -18.08 -17.99
C ALA A 69 4.10 -17.13 -16.95
N LEU A 70 4.85 -16.10 -16.52
CA LEU A 70 4.35 -15.12 -15.56
C LEU A 70 3.44 -14.07 -16.22
N ALA A 71 3.68 -13.77 -17.49
CA ALA A 71 2.78 -12.92 -18.29
C ALA A 71 1.38 -13.55 -18.42
N GLU A 72 1.31 -14.87 -18.67
CA GLU A 72 0.03 -15.61 -18.70
C GLU A 72 -0.67 -15.63 -17.34
N GLN A 73 0.07 -15.87 -16.24
CA GLN A 73 -0.51 -15.84 -14.88
C GLN A 73 -1.06 -14.46 -14.51
N LEU A 74 -0.34 -13.37 -14.84
CA LEU A 74 -0.81 -12.01 -14.60
C LEU A 74 -2.00 -11.65 -15.48
N HIS A 75 -2.03 -12.10 -16.73
CA HIS A 75 -3.17 -11.92 -17.61
C HIS A 75 -4.43 -12.63 -17.08
N HIS A 76 -4.27 -13.88 -16.63
CA HIS A 76 -5.36 -14.66 -16.04
C HIS A 76 -5.85 -14.04 -14.72
N ALA A 77 -4.94 -13.62 -13.83
CA ALA A 77 -5.29 -12.93 -12.59
C ALA A 77 -6.01 -11.60 -12.85
N ARG A 78 -5.59 -10.84 -13.86
CA ARG A 78 -6.25 -9.57 -14.28
C ARG A 78 -7.67 -9.81 -14.77
N ASN A 79 -7.89 -10.86 -15.56
CA ASN A 79 -9.22 -11.18 -16.08
C ASN A 79 -10.16 -11.66 -14.96
N LYS A 80 -9.65 -12.48 -14.03
CA LYS A 80 -10.39 -12.89 -12.83
C LYS A 80 -10.76 -11.71 -11.95
N ALA A 81 -9.84 -10.77 -11.72
CA ALA A 81 -10.10 -9.57 -10.91
C ALA A 81 -11.12 -8.60 -11.54
N LYS A 82 -11.28 -8.64 -12.86
CA LYS A 82 -12.31 -7.88 -13.58
C LYS A 82 -13.68 -8.56 -13.62
N GLY A 83 -13.84 -9.72 -12.98
CA GLY A 83 -15.08 -10.52 -13.06
C GLY A 83 -15.31 -11.13 -14.44
N LEU A 84 -14.27 -11.23 -15.27
CA LEU A 84 -14.30 -11.87 -16.58
C LEU A 84 -13.87 -13.35 -16.51
N GLY A 85 -13.90 -13.93 -15.30
CA GLY A 85 -13.61 -15.33 -15.08
C GLY A 85 -14.81 -16.17 -15.46
N GLU A 86 -14.78 -16.64 -16.71
CA GLU A 86 -15.47 -17.79 -17.31
C GLU A 86 -16.72 -18.29 -16.56
N ASP A 87 -17.89 -17.92 -17.11
CA ASP A 87 -19.06 -18.79 -17.08
C ASP A 87 -18.65 -20.15 -17.70
N GLN A 88 -18.46 -21.15 -16.85
CA GLN A 88 -18.60 -22.56 -17.18
C GLN A 88 -19.39 -23.26 -16.08
#